data_AF-A0A2V8DID7-F1
#
_entry.id   AF-A0A2V8DID7-F1
#
_cell.length_a   1.000
_cell.length_b   1.000
_cell.length_c   1.000
_cell.angle_alpha   90.00
_cell.angle_beta   90.00
_cell.angle_gamma   90.00
#
_symmetry.space_group_name_H-M   'P 1'
#
loop_
_entity.id
_entity.type
_entity.pdbx_description
1 polymer ?
#
loop_
_entity_poly.entity_id
_entity_poly.type
_entity_poly.pdbx_seq_one_letter_code
_entity_poly.pdbx_strand_id
1 'polypeptide(L)'
;MESESGARKGEGKKSVNFSADANRLSELRLMHPDFKRPARRNSMGAKTRKISRVAGVSLALLLAITFSSRLAHGQAQHVRWDIVSLSLPGATVNPGGEASAKDNLGNTLTLMGSGTFVAPAGSGGTSSAVTGGGTWTLTTAAGTSSGAYAVTGLVRWEEAPGTFPATADNIGDPANFRSGLAVLRIEYSDGSHGVLAVSCHGAGTPDKVFEGITASKDYVDYWNRVAPSGTPATTNANRTAFHLE
;
A
#
# COMPACT_ATOMS: atom_id res chain seq x y z
N MET A 1 -23.96 13.92 -61.39
CA MET A 1 -23.82 12.63 -62.09
C MET A 1 -23.01 11.74 -61.16
N GLU A 2 -23.67 10.70 -60.63
CA GLU A 2 -23.18 9.54 -59.85
C GLU A 2 -22.37 9.82 -58.56
N SER A 3 -22.90 9.62 -57.34
CA SER A 3 -23.27 8.36 -56.65
C SER A 3 -22.12 7.35 -56.53
N GLU A 4 -21.51 7.25 -55.34
CA GLU A 4 -21.38 5.95 -54.67
C GLU A 4 -21.12 6.08 -53.16
N SER A 5 -21.92 5.34 -52.40
CA SER A 5 -21.94 5.24 -50.94
C SER A 5 -21.09 4.06 -50.46
N GLY A 6 -20.22 4.29 -49.48
CA GLY A 6 -19.47 3.23 -48.79
C GLY A 6 -19.71 3.27 -47.28
N ALA A 7 -20.66 2.47 -46.79
CA ALA A 7 -21.00 2.35 -45.38
C ALA A 7 -19.87 1.67 -44.57
N ARG A 8 -19.33 2.33 -43.54
CA ARG A 8 -18.52 1.67 -42.50
C ARG A 8 -19.43 1.12 -41.40
N LYS A 9 -19.44 -0.21 -41.29
CA LYS A 9 -20.15 -1.02 -40.32
C LYS A 9 -19.54 -0.80 -38.93
N GLY A 10 -20.39 -0.38 -37.97
CA GLY A 10 -20.01 -0.19 -36.58
C GLY A 10 -19.67 -1.52 -35.89
N GLU A 11 -18.55 -1.54 -35.19
CA GLU A 11 -18.09 -2.69 -34.39
C GLU A 11 -18.65 -2.57 -32.97
N GLY A 12 -19.42 -3.58 -32.58
CA GLY A 12 -20.21 -3.59 -31.35
C GLY A 12 -19.37 -3.77 -30.08
N LYS A 13 -19.72 -3.01 -29.04
CA LYS A 13 -19.37 -3.25 -27.64
C LYS A 13 -19.65 -4.71 -27.28
N LYS A 14 -18.62 -5.50 -26.99
CA LYS A 14 -18.78 -6.78 -26.27
C LYS A 14 -18.89 -6.49 -24.77
N SER A 15 -20.09 -6.67 -24.24
CA SER A 15 -20.36 -6.79 -22.81
C SER A 15 -19.74 -8.07 -22.26
N VAL A 16 -18.94 -7.98 -21.21
CA VAL A 16 -18.37 -9.13 -20.50
C VAL A 16 -19.43 -9.66 -19.53
N ASN A 17 -20.04 -10.81 -19.84
CA ASN A 17 -21.00 -11.50 -18.98
C ASN A 17 -20.27 -12.45 -18.02
N PHE A 18 -20.26 -12.13 -16.73
CA PHE A 18 -19.63 -12.90 -15.64
C PHE A 18 -20.40 -14.17 -15.21
N SER A 19 -21.05 -14.89 -16.13
CA SER A 19 -21.97 -16.00 -15.80
C SER A 19 -21.75 -17.29 -16.60
N ALA A 20 -20.53 -17.57 -17.07
CA ALA A 20 -20.28 -18.71 -17.96
C ALA A 20 -19.08 -19.60 -17.56
N ASP A 21 -18.79 -19.71 -16.26
CA ASP A 21 -17.67 -20.52 -15.76
C ASP A 21 -18.10 -21.65 -14.80
N ALA A 22 -19.25 -22.27 -15.08
CA ALA A 22 -19.78 -23.39 -14.29
C ALA A 22 -19.91 -24.73 -15.05
N ASN A 23 -19.61 -24.77 -16.36
CA ASN A 23 -19.84 -25.96 -17.20
C ASN A 23 -18.57 -26.64 -17.74
N ARG A 24 -17.39 -26.36 -17.16
CA ARG A 24 -16.12 -26.98 -17.58
C ARG A 24 -15.61 -28.06 -16.62
N LEU A 25 -16.52 -28.76 -15.93
CA LEU A 25 -16.19 -29.86 -15.00
C LEU A 25 -16.94 -31.18 -15.30
N SER A 26 -17.63 -31.30 -16.43
CA SER A 26 -18.41 -32.51 -16.79
C SER A 26 -17.70 -33.50 -17.73
N GLU A 27 -16.49 -33.21 -18.21
CA GLU A 27 -15.79 -34.00 -19.25
C GLU A 27 -14.63 -34.88 -18.71
N LEU A 28 -14.65 -35.24 -17.42
CA LEU A 28 -13.58 -36.06 -16.81
C LEU A 28 -14.14 -37.29 -16.10
N ARG A 29 -15.04 -38.02 -16.78
CA ARG A 29 -15.58 -39.28 -16.26
C ARG A 29 -15.87 -40.30 -17.36
N LEU A 30 -14.82 -40.85 -17.94
CA LEU A 30 -14.89 -42.09 -18.70
C LEU A 30 -13.55 -42.82 -18.57
N MET A 31 -13.46 -43.71 -17.58
CA MET A 31 -12.59 -44.89 -17.59
C MET A 31 -12.97 -45.81 -16.42
N HIS A 32 -13.75 -46.84 -16.74
CA HIS A 32 -14.00 -47.98 -15.85
C HIS A 32 -12.88 -49.01 -15.99
N PRO A 33 -12.46 -49.64 -14.90
CA PRO A 33 -12.17 -51.07 -14.91
C PRO A 33 -13.07 -51.84 -13.95
N ASP A 34 -13.39 -53.06 -14.37
CA ASP A 34 -14.21 -54.07 -13.69
C ASP A 34 -13.84 -54.29 -12.21
N PHE A 35 -14.85 -54.20 -11.33
CA PHE A 35 -14.73 -54.63 -9.94
C PHE A 35 -15.66 -55.82 -9.67
N LYS A 36 -15.06 -57.01 -9.51
CA LYS A 36 -15.74 -58.24 -9.08
C LYS A 36 -16.43 -58.02 -7.73
N ARG A 37 -17.71 -58.38 -7.64
CA ARG A 37 -18.50 -58.37 -6.38
C ARG A 37 -17.96 -59.40 -5.38
N PRO A 38 -17.59 -59.02 -4.15
CA PRO A 38 -17.54 -59.95 -3.05
C PRO A 38 -18.92 -60.09 -2.38
N ALA A 39 -19.16 -61.30 -1.90
CA ALA A 39 -20.43 -61.79 -1.36
C ALA A 39 -20.89 -61.07 -0.09
N ARG A 40 -22.22 -61.02 0.06
CA ARG A 40 -22.98 -60.67 1.26
C ARG A 40 -22.43 -61.44 2.48
N ARG A 41 -22.05 -60.74 3.55
CA ARG A 41 -22.02 -61.33 4.90
C ARG A 41 -22.27 -60.31 6.02
N ASN A 42 -23.37 -60.57 6.70
CA ASN A 42 -23.77 -60.34 8.09
C ASN A 42 -23.68 -58.95 8.72
N SER A 43 -24.86 -58.52 9.19
CA SER A 43 -25.10 -57.41 10.10
C SER A 43 -24.20 -57.49 11.35
N MET A 44 -23.50 -56.40 11.65
CA MET A 44 -22.99 -56.12 12.99
C MET A 44 -23.77 -54.96 13.58
N GLY A 45 -24.42 -55.22 14.72
CA GLY A 45 -25.14 -54.21 15.49
C GLY A 45 -24.24 -53.05 15.87
N ALA A 46 -24.79 -51.84 15.81
CA ALA A 46 -24.13 -50.64 16.27
C ALA A 46 -23.83 -50.77 17.77
N LYS A 47 -22.56 -51.03 18.11
CA LYS A 47 -22.05 -50.76 19.46
C LYS A 47 -21.65 -49.29 19.48
N THR A 48 -22.51 -48.47 20.07
CA THR A 48 -22.28 -47.05 20.37
C THR A 48 -21.00 -46.92 21.21
N ARG A 49 -19.87 -46.61 20.57
CA ARG A 49 -18.63 -46.27 21.28
C ARG A 49 -18.75 -44.84 21.76
N LYS A 50 -18.75 -44.66 23.08
CA LYS A 50 -18.66 -43.35 23.74
C LYS A 50 -17.44 -42.61 23.20
N ILE A 51 -17.67 -41.55 22.43
CA ILE A 51 -16.63 -40.65 21.96
C ILE A 51 -16.01 -40.03 23.20
N SER A 52 -14.73 -40.29 23.43
CA SER A 52 -13.98 -39.72 24.54
C SER A 52 -13.98 -38.19 24.40
N ARG A 53 -14.21 -37.48 25.52
CA ARG A 53 -14.25 -36.00 25.60
C ARG A 53 -12.96 -35.29 25.14
N VAL A 54 -11.96 -36.03 24.68
CA VAL A 54 -10.63 -35.51 24.28
C VAL A 54 -10.60 -35.10 22.81
N ALA A 55 -11.48 -35.62 21.95
CA ALA A 55 -11.51 -35.24 20.52
C ALA A 55 -12.21 -33.90 20.24
N GLY A 56 -13.03 -33.39 21.18
CA GLY A 56 -13.76 -32.12 21.01
C GLY A 56 -12.90 -30.87 21.28
N VAL A 57 -11.80 -31.02 22.02
CA VAL A 57 -10.96 -29.88 22.41
C VAL A 57 -10.02 -29.44 21.28
N SER A 58 -9.56 -30.38 20.44
CA SER A 58 -8.58 -30.08 19.39
C SER A 58 -9.16 -29.31 18.20
N LEU A 59 -10.43 -29.53 17.82
CA LEU A 59 -11.05 -28.80 16.71
C LEU A 59 -11.46 -27.38 17.11
N ALA A 60 -11.90 -27.16 18.34
CA ALA A 60 -12.18 -25.83 18.87
C ALA A 60 -10.90 -24.97 18.96
N LEU A 61 -9.76 -25.60 19.30
CA LEU A 61 -8.47 -24.90 19.34
C LEU A 61 -7.94 -24.59 17.92
N LEU A 62 -8.15 -25.49 16.95
CA LEU A 62 -7.76 -25.26 15.54
C LEU A 62 -8.66 -24.26 14.81
N LEU A 63 -9.95 -24.14 15.18
CA LEU A 63 -10.85 -23.12 14.61
C LEU A 63 -10.63 -21.74 15.25
N ALA A 64 -10.15 -21.66 16.48
CA ALA A 64 -9.78 -20.39 17.13
C ALA A 64 -8.54 -19.72 16.50
N ILE A 65 -7.68 -20.50 15.82
CA ILE A 65 -6.43 -20.02 15.19
C ILE A 65 -6.67 -19.45 13.79
N THR A 66 -7.81 -19.72 13.14
CA THR A 66 -7.95 -19.46 11.70
C THR A 66 -8.61 -18.13 11.29
N PHE A 67 -9.24 -17.34 12.16
CA PHE A 67 -9.77 -16.02 11.77
C PHE A 67 -9.80 -14.92 12.87
N SER A 68 -9.07 -15.09 13.98
CA SER A 68 -9.20 -14.18 15.14
C SER A 68 -8.22 -13.00 15.19
N SER A 69 -7.75 -12.49 14.06
CA SER A 69 -6.77 -11.39 14.07
C SER A 69 -7.06 -10.22 13.15
N ARG A 70 -8.31 -9.76 13.00
CA ARG A 70 -8.59 -8.35 12.62
C ARG A 70 -9.93 -7.85 13.11
N LEU A 71 -10.11 -7.67 14.43
CA LEU A 71 -10.99 -6.63 14.97
C LEU A 71 -10.44 -6.15 16.33
N ALA A 72 -9.15 -5.84 16.39
CA ALA A 72 -8.76 -4.75 17.28
C ALA A 72 -9.36 -3.50 16.62
N HIS A 73 -10.41 -2.93 17.21
CA HIS A 73 -10.80 -1.57 16.89
C HIS A 73 -9.68 -0.68 17.43
N GLY A 74 -8.58 -0.61 16.66
CA GLY A 74 -7.46 0.27 16.96
C GLY A 74 -8.00 1.67 17.14
N GLN A 75 -7.56 2.37 18.19
CA GLN A 75 -7.89 3.78 18.35
C GLN A 75 -7.40 4.56 17.13
N ALA A 76 -8.00 5.72 16.88
CA ALA A 76 -7.46 6.63 15.88
C ALA A 76 -5.99 6.92 16.20
N GLN A 77 -5.12 6.84 15.19
CA GLN A 77 -3.69 7.09 15.35
C GLN A 77 -3.39 8.52 14.91
N HIS A 78 -2.69 9.28 15.75
CA HIS A 78 -2.10 10.55 15.34
C HIS A 78 -0.72 10.24 14.78
N VAL A 79 -0.51 10.58 13.51
CA VAL A 79 0.71 10.23 12.80
C VAL A 79 1.34 11.50 12.27
N ARG A 80 2.61 11.69 12.59
CA ARG A 80 3.49 12.66 11.95
C ARG A 80 4.22 11.99 10.79
N TRP A 81 4.38 12.71 9.70
CA TRP A 81 5.19 12.32 8.55
C TRP A 81 6.22 13.39 8.24
N ASP A 82 7.43 12.99 7.86
CA ASP A 82 8.50 13.89 7.45
C ASP A 82 9.23 13.33 6.24
N ILE A 83 9.63 14.22 5.32
CA ILE A 83 10.73 13.98 4.39
C ILE A 83 12.02 14.38 5.12
N VAL A 84 12.92 13.42 5.30
CA VAL A 84 14.02 13.51 6.26
C VAL A 84 15.38 13.56 5.60
N SER A 85 16.35 14.14 6.33
CA SER A 85 17.77 14.07 6.01
C SER A 85 18.52 13.31 7.11
N LEU A 86 19.71 12.83 6.78
CA LEU A 86 20.62 12.17 7.72
C LEU A 86 21.87 13.02 7.96
N SER A 87 22.34 13.06 9.21
CA SER A 87 23.59 13.75 9.58
C SER A 87 24.46 12.93 10.53
N LEU A 88 25.75 13.26 10.57
CA LEU A 88 26.72 12.78 11.56
C LEU A 88 26.61 13.53 12.92
N PRO A 89 27.17 12.97 14.02
CA PRO A 89 27.76 11.64 14.15
C PRO A 89 26.69 10.53 14.19
N GLY A 90 27.01 9.36 13.63
CA GLY A 90 26.02 8.29 13.42
C GLY A 90 25.05 8.62 12.28
N ALA A 91 24.03 7.80 12.07
CA ALA A 91 22.91 8.16 11.20
C ALA A 91 21.83 8.82 12.08
N THR A 92 21.87 10.15 12.20
CA THR A 92 20.84 10.92 12.92
C THR A 92 19.78 11.39 11.96
N VAL A 93 18.51 11.09 12.23
CA VAL A 93 17.36 11.54 11.44
C VAL A 93 17.01 12.97 11.80
N ASN A 94 16.89 13.84 10.79
CA ASN A 94 16.55 15.25 10.92
C ASN A 94 15.40 15.62 9.98
N PRO A 95 14.57 16.63 10.34
CA PRO A 95 13.59 17.17 9.41
C PRO A 95 14.27 17.92 8.26
N GLY A 96 13.49 18.29 7.24
CA GLY A 96 13.95 19.18 6.17
C GLY A 96 14.77 18.48 5.07
N GLY A 97 14.56 17.19 4.86
CA GLY A 97 15.10 16.49 3.70
C GLY A 97 14.35 16.81 2.41
N GLU A 98 14.79 16.16 1.34
CA GLU A 98 14.13 16.20 0.03
C GLU A 98 13.89 14.78 -0.51
N ALA A 99 12.82 14.61 -1.27
CA ALA A 99 12.51 13.37 -1.97
C ALA A 99 11.93 13.66 -3.36
N SER A 100 12.29 12.83 -4.34
CA SER A 100 11.96 13.05 -5.74
C SER A 100 11.25 11.86 -6.37
N ALA A 101 10.44 12.14 -7.39
CA ALA A 101 9.91 11.14 -8.30
C ALA A 101 9.90 11.67 -9.74
N LYS A 102 9.81 10.75 -10.70
CA LYS A 102 9.89 11.03 -12.13
C LYS A 102 8.61 10.64 -12.86
N ASP A 103 8.28 11.43 -13.87
CA ASP A 103 7.24 11.10 -14.84
C ASP A 103 7.79 10.20 -15.98
N ASN A 104 6.95 9.93 -16.98
CA ASN A 104 7.31 9.09 -18.13
C ASN A 104 8.38 9.71 -19.06
N LEU A 105 8.63 11.01 -18.96
CA LEU A 105 9.64 11.72 -19.75
C LEU A 105 10.94 11.94 -18.94
N GLY A 106 10.97 11.50 -17.68
CA GLY A 106 12.09 11.73 -16.78
C GLY A 106 12.13 13.13 -16.17
N ASN A 107 11.09 13.95 -16.35
CA ASN A 107 10.95 15.18 -15.59
C ASN A 107 10.86 14.83 -14.12
N THR A 108 11.55 15.59 -13.28
CA THR A 108 11.73 15.26 -11.87
C THR A 108 10.97 16.25 -11.01
N LEU A 109 10.04 15.75 -10.21
CA LEU A 109 9.38 16.51 -9.16
C LEU A 109 10.06 16.18 -7.83
N THR A 110 10.65 17.17 -7.19
CA THR A 110 11.27 17.09 -5.86
C THR A 110 10.40 17.81 -4.85
N LEU A 111 10.10 17.16 -3.73
CA LEU A 111 9.34 17.72 -2.63
C LEU A 111 10.18 17.75 -1.36
N MET A 112 9.95 18.79 -0.56
CA MET A 112 10.33 18.85 0.85
C MET A 112 9.05 19.00 1.67
N GLY A 113 9.05 18.60 2.93
CA GLY A 113 7.90 18.85 3.79
C GLY A 113 7.73 17.86 4.93
N SER A 114 6.75 18.18 5.75
CA SER A 114 6.29 17.36 6.87
C SER A 114 4.86 17.76 7.25
N GLY A 115 4.23 16.98 8.12
CA GLY A 115 2.89 17.27 8.61
C GLY A 115 2.36 16.19 9.52
N THR A 116 1.08 16.30 9.86
CA THR A 116 0.38 15.32 10.68
C THR A 116 -0.95 14.92 10.06
N PHE A 117 -1.45 13.74 10.43
CA PHE A 117 -2.82 13.31 10.15
C PHE A 117 -3.38 12.43 11.27
N VAL A 118 -4.70 12.39 11.38
CA VAL A 118 -5.40 11.42 12.21
C VAL A 118 -5.89 10.27 11.33
N ALA A 119 -5.29 9.09 11.47
CA ALA A 119 -5.76 7.87 10.83
C ALA A 119 -6.95 7.30 11.61
N PRO A 120 -8.12 7.10 10.98
CA PRO A 120 -9.29 6.54 11.65
C PRO A 120 -9.05 5.15 12.22
N ALA A 121 -9.87 4.79 13.22
CA ALA A 121 -9.92 3.45 13.77
C ALA A 121 -10.23 2.40 12.67
N GLY A 122 -9.42 1.34 12.61
CA GLY A 122 -9.47 0.37 11.52
C GLY A 122 -8.72 0.88 10.28
N SER A 123 -7.73 0.11 9.83
CA SER A 123 -6.85 0.44 8.69
C SER A 123 -7.62 0.90 7.44
N GLY A 124 -7.06 1.86 6.70
CA GLY A 124 -7.55 2.21 5.37
C GLY A 124 -8.60 3.33 5.29
N GLY A 125 -8.81 4.10 6.37
CA GLY A 125 -9.76 5.22 6.40
C GLY A 125 -9.20 6.55 5.87
N THR A 126 -10.13 7.43 5.45
CA THR A 126 -9.85 8.82 5.06
C THR A 126 -10.01 9.78 6.25
N SER A 127 -9.32 10.93 6.24
CA SER A 127 -9.47 11.95 7.29
C SER A 127 -9.22 13.36 6.75
N SER A 128 -9.95 14.35 7.28
CA SER A 128 -9.69 15.78 7.04
C SER A 128 -8.89 16.42 8.17
N ALA A 129 -8.61 15.70 9.26
CA ALA A 129 -7.78 16.18 10.36
C ALA A 129 -6.31 15.99 9.96
N VAL A 130 -5.80 16.95 9.19
CA VAL A 130 -4.44 16.97 8.66
C VAL A 130 -3.79 18.33 8.83
N THR A 131 -2.46 18.34 8.85
CA THR A 131 -1.64 19.54 8.76
C THR A 131 -0.46 19.31 7.83
N GLY A 132 0.25 20.38 7.50
CA GLY A 132 1.55 20.31 6.84
C GLY A 132 1.50 20.54 5.34
N GLY A 133 2.59 20.15 4.69
CA GLY A 133 2.92 20.53 3.32
C GLY A 133 4.41 20.84 3.21
N GLY A 134 4.77 21.65 2.23
CA GLY A 134 6.15 22.09 2.05
C GLY A 134 6.37 22.75 0.71
N THR A 135 7.55 22.54 0.14
CA THR A 135 7.93 23.11 -1.15
C THR A 135 8.08 22.03 -2.21
N TRP A 136 7.89 22.41 -3.46
CA TRP A 136 8.14 21.56 -4.61
C TRP A 136 9.04 22.27 -5.60
N THR A 137 9.85 21.48 -6.30
CA THR A 137 10.64 21.90 -7.46
C THR A 137 10.38 20.90 -8.59
N LEU A 138 9.96 21.39 -9.74
CA LEU A 138 9.79 20.58 -10.96
C LEU A 138 10.86 20.97 -11.97
N THR A 139 11.71 20.00 -12.32
CA THR A 139 12.74 20.15 -13.36
C THR A 139 12.33 19.39 -14.60
N THR A 140 12.25 20.10 -15.72
CA THR A 140 11.92 19.58 -17.04
C THR A 140 13.00 19.96 -18.06
N ALA A 141 12.91 19.43 -19.27
CA ALA A 141 13.75 19.89 -20.38
C ALA A 141 13.55 21.39 -20.73
N ALA A 142 12.40 21.97 -20.40
CA ALA A 142 12.08 23.38 -20.65
C ALA A 142 12.58 24.32 -19.53
N GLY A 143 13.06 23.77 -18.40
CA GLY A 143 13.54 24.53 -17.25
C GLY A 143 12.96 24.05 -15.93
N THR A 144 13.20 24.85 -14.89
CA THR A 144 12.81 24.56 -13.50
C THR A 144 11.73 25.53 -13.03
N SER A 145 10.71 24.99 -12.36
CA SER A 145 9.67 25.75 -11.65
C SER A 145 9.59 25.27 -10.20
N SER A 146 9.07 26.12 -9.32
CA SER A 146 8.95 25.80 -7.89
C SER A 146 7.78 26.52 -7.25
N GLY A 147 7.38 26.05 -6.06
CA GLY A 147 6.32 26.66 -5.27
C GLY A 147 6.13 25.92 -3.95
N ALA A 148 4.98 26.17 -3.32
CA ALA A 148 4.56 25.49 -2.11
C ALA A 148 3.43 24.48 -2.40
N TYR A 149 3.20 23.56 -1.48
CA TYR A 149 2.01 22.72 -1.44
C TYR A 149 1.52 22.57 0.00
N ALA A 150 0.21 22.38 0.16
CA ALA A 150 -0.44 22.11 1.44
C ALA A 150 -1.14 20.75 1.39
N VAL A 151 -1.12 20.03 2.51
CA VAL A 151 -1.91 18.80 2.67
C VAL A 151 -3.34 19.16 3.05
N THR A 152 -4.31 18.61 2.32
CA THR A 152 -5.74 18.90 2.50
C THR A 152 -6.56 17.70 2.93
N GLY A 153 -5.99 16.49 2.91
CA GLY A 153 -6.62 15.32 3.54
C GLY A 153 -5.76 14.06 3.50
N LEU A 154 -6.06 13.14 4.39
CA LEU A 154 -5.59 11.75 4.34
C LEU A 154 -6.54 10.94 3.46
N VAL A 155 -6.00 10.28 2.45
CA VAL A 155 -6.72 9.29 1.63
C VAL A 155 -6.61 7.91 2.25
N ARG A 156 -5.40 7.52 2.70
CA ARG A 156 -5.15 6.20 3.26
C ARG A 156 -3.88 6.18 4.11
N TRP A 157 -3.93 5.46 5.22
CA TRP A 157 -2.75 5.07 6.01
C TRP A 157 -2.70 3.55 6.17
N GLU A 158 -1.54 2.96 5.91
CA GLU A 158 -1.24 1.55 6.15
C GLU A 158 0.11 1.44 6.84
N GLU A 159 0.07 1.12 8.13
CA GLU A 159 1.27 0.80 8.91
C GLU A 159 1.88 -0.52 8.41
N ALA A 160 3.19 -0.52 8.21
CA ALA A 160 3.98 -1.69 7.85
C ALA A 160 4.86 -2.12 9.03
N PRO A 161 5.21 -3.42 9.13
CA PRO A 161 6.20 -3.85 10.11
C PRO A 161 7.55 -3.19 9.79
N GLY A 162 8.27 -2.78 10.83
CA GLY A 162 9.59 -2.18 10.71
C GLY A 162 10.01 -1.54 12.02
N THR A 163 11.31 -1.31 12.20
CA THR A 163 11.87 -0.61 13.36
C THR A 163 12.74 0.56 12.91
N PHE A 164 13.02 1.47 13.84
CA PHE A 164 13.85 2.63 13.57
C PHE A 164 15.24 2.23 13.01
N PRO A 165 15.65 2.73 11.83
CA PRO A 165 16.86 2.27 11.14
C PRO A 165 18.12 3.10 11.47
N ALA A 166 18.02 4.07 12.39
CA ALA A 166 19.04 5.07 12.66
C ALA A 166 19.51 5.01 14.13
N THR A 167 20.56 5.77 14.44
CA THR A 167 21.14 5.81 15.80
C THR A 167 20.48 6.84 16.70
N ALA A 168 19.96 7.92 16.11
CA ALA A 168 19.30 9.01 16.83
C ALA A 168 18.22 9.65 15.96
N ASP A 169 17.27 10.30 16.61
CA ASP A 169 16.12 10.93 15.99
C ASP A 169 15.89 12.32 16.59
N ASN A 170 15.93 13.35 15.75
CA ASN A 170 15.66 14.73 16.14
C ASN A 170 14.21 15.17 15.80
N ILE A 171 13.36 14.25 15.36
CA ILE A 171 11.97 14.48 14.95
C ILE A 171 11.01 13.99 16.02
N GLY A 172 11.18 12.75 16.48
CA GLY A 172 10.31 12.09 17.44
C GLY A 172 11.02 11.00 18.24
N ASP A 173 10.27 10.27 19.07
CA ASP A 173 10.81 9.12 19.82
C ASP A 173 11.04 7.93 18.86
N PRO A 174 12.25 7.33 18.80
CA PRO A 174 12.51 6.11 18.03
C PRO A 174 11.54 4.95 18.32
N ALA A 175 10.97 4.86 19.53
CA ALA A 175 9.95 3.86 19.87
C ALA A 175 8.60 4.11 19.18
N ASN A 176 8.33 5.37 18.83
CA ASN A 176 7.12 5.78 18.10
C ASN A 176 7.31 5.75 16.59
N PHE A 177 8.51 5.44 16.09
CA PHE A 177 8.76 5.28 14.66
C PHE A 177 7.83 4.22 14.05
N ARG A 178 7.32 4.50 12.86
CA ARG A 178 6.53 3.57 12.05
C ARG A 178 7.06 3.52 10.62
N SER A 179 7.08 2.32 10.07
CA SER A 179 7.15 2.11 8.63
C SER A 179 5.73 2.06 8.07
N GLY A 180 5.56 2.31 6.77
CA GLY A 180 4.23 2.32 6.19
C GLY A 180 4.09 3.16 4.93
N LEU A 181 2.84 3.31 4.51
CA LEU A 181 2.44 4.09 3.34
C LEU A 181 1.29 5.03 3.73
N ALA A 182 1.54 6.33 3.61
CA ALA A 182 0.53 7.37 3.68
C ALA A 182 0.22 7.88 2.27
N VAL A 183 -1.06 8.03 1.96
CA VAL A 183 -1.54 8.67 0.72
C VAL A 183 -2.32 9.91 1.12
N LEU A 184 -1.87 11.07 0.66
CA LEU A 184 -2.34 12.39 1.07
C LEU A 184 -2.87 13.15 -0.14
N ARG A 185 -3.98 13.87 0.03
CA ARG A 185 -4.43 14.87 -0.94
C ARG A 185 -3.64 16.15 -0.70
N ILE A 186 -3.18 16.78 -1.78
CA ILE A 186 -2.41 18.02 -1.73
C ILE A 186 -2.92 19.06 -2.73
N GLU A 187 -2.73 20.33 -2.38
CA GLU A 187 -2.96 21.47 -3.26
C GLU A 187 -1.67 22.27 -3.40
N TYR A 188 -1.32 22.64 -4.63
CA TYR A 188 -0.12 23.41 -4.94
C TYR A 188 -0.46 24.91 -5.01
N SER A 189 0.52 25.74 -4.66
CA SER A 189 0.37 27.20 -4.64
C SER A 189 0.14 27.83 -6.01
N ASP A 190 0.41 27.11 -7.11
CA ASP A 190 0.11 27.54 -8.48
C ASP A 190 -1.33 27.17 -8.93
N GLY A 191 -2.15 26.65 -8.02
CA GLY A 191 -3.56 26.29 -8.27
C GLY A 191 -3.76 24.86 -8.79
N SER A 192 -2.70 24.14 -9.12
CA SER A 192 -2.79 22.71 -9.44
C SER A 192 -3.06 21.87 -8.18
N HIS A 193 -3.55 20.66 -8.38
CA HIS A 193 -3.89 19.72 -7.29
C HIS A 193 -3.28 18.34 -7.54
N GLY A 194 -3.22 17.52 -6.50
CA GLY A 194 -2.67 16.19 -6.63
C GLY A 194 -2.77 15.30 -5.41
N VAL A 195 -2.03 14.20 -5.47
CA VAL A 195 -1.86 13.23 -4.40
C VAL A 195 -0.37 13.07 -4.11
N LEU A 196 0.01 13.00 -2.85
CA LEU A 196 1.35 12.66 -2.39
C LEU A 196 1.29 11.30 -1.69
N ALA A 197 2.04 10.33 -2.19
CA ALA A 197 2.33 9.11 -1.44
C ALA A 197 3.68 9.26 -0.73
N VAL A 198 3.67 9.11 0.59
CA VAL A 198 4.86 9.05 1.44
C VAL A 198 5.03 7.60 1.87
N SER A 199 6.18 7.00 1.60
CA SER A 199 6.43 5.59 1.88
C SER A 199 7.75 5.43 2.64
N CYS A 200 7.68 4.79 3.79
CA CYS A 200 8.81 4.58 4.69
C CYS A 200 9.13 3.08 4.81
N HIS A 201 10.35 2.72 4.43
CA HIS A 201 10.97 1.40 4.60
C HIS A 201 12.00 1.48 5.75
N GLY A 202 11.53 1.20 6.96
CA GLY A 202 12.39 1.06 8.14
C GLY A 202 13.10 -0.30 8.18
N ALA A 203 13.95 -0.51 9.18
CA ALA A 203 14.68 -1.77 9.32
C ALA A 203 13.72 -2.96 9.50
N GLY A 204 13.91 -4.01 8.70
CA GLY A 204 13.05 -5.20 8.71
C GLY A 204 11.73 -5.06 7.95
N THR A 205 11.47 -3.92 7.31
CA THR A 205 10.30 -3.74 6.45
C THR A 205 10.42 -4.61 5.19
N PRO A 206 9.34 -5.25 4.70
CA PRO A 206 9.37 -5.99 3.45
C PRO A 206 9.74 -5.11 2.25
N ASP A 207 10.64 -5.57 1.38
CA ASP A 207 11.17 -4.83 0.22
C ASP A 207 10.14 -4.41 -0.84
N LYS A 208 8.91 -4.91 -0.74
CA LYS A 208 7.78 -4.42 -1.55
C LYS A 208 7.29 -3.03 -1.13
N VAL A 209 7.59 -2.60 0.09
CA VAL A 209 7.38 -1.22 0.56
C VAL A 209 8.58 -0.43 0.09
N PHE A 210 8.38 0.68 -0.61
CA PHE A 210 9.52 1.49 -1.01
C PHE A 210 9.86 2.57 0.01
N GLU A 211 11.03 3.17 -0.13
CA GLU A 211 11.43 4.37 0.62
C GLU A 211 11.34 5.60 -0.29
N GLY A 212 10.78 6.71 0.20
CA GLY A 212 10.67 7.98 -0.52
C GLY A 212 9.22 8.37 -0.84
N ILE A 213 9.03 9.02 -1.99
CA ILE A 213 7.72 9.55 -2.41
C ILE A 213 7.36 9.17 -3.84
N THR A 214 6.05 9.21 -4.14
CA THR A 214 5.50 9.48 -5.47
C THR A 214 4.48 10.58 -5.34
N ALA A 215 4.18 11.30 -6.43
CA ALA A 215 3.17 12.35 -6.37
C ALA A 215 2.53 12.58 -7.74
N SER A 216 1.33 13.14 -7.74
CA SER A 216 0.71 13.69 -8.95
C SER A 216 0.63 15.21 -8.87
N LYS A 217 0.68 15.86 -10.02
CA LYS A 217 0.41 17.29 -10.19
C LYS A 217 -0.44 17.47 -11.44
N ASP A 218 -1.64 17.99 -11.26
CA ASP A 218 -2.72 17.94 -12.26
C ASP A 218 -2.91 16.50 -12.79
N TYR A 219 -2.82 16.31 -14.10
CA TYR A 219 -2.97 15.02 -14.77
C TYR A 219 -1.65 14.24 -14.91
N VAL A 220 -0.53 14.77 -14.43
CA VAL A 220 0.79 14.13 -14.52
C VAL A 220 1.06 13.34 -13.25
N ASP A 221 1.38 12.06 -13.40
CA ASP A 221 1.82 11.19 -12.32
C ASP A 221 3.34 11.01 -12.35
N TYR A 222 3.99 11.38 -11.25
CA TYR A 222 5.41 11.12 -10.97
C TYR A 222 5.49 9.80 -10.22
N TRP A 223 5.24 8.72 -10.95
CA TRP A 223 5.10 7.36 -10.42
C TRP A 223 6.45 6.69 -10.14
N ASN A 224 7.52 7.11 -10.83
CA ASN A 224 8.81 6.47 -10.73
C ASN A 224 9.65 7.17 -9.66
N ARG A 225 9.51 6.71 -8.40
CA ARG A 225 10.28 7.22 -7.27
C ARG A 225 11.79 7.24 -7.56
N VAL A 226 12.51 8.18 -6.96
CA VAL A 226 13.97 8.11 -6.88
C VAL A 226 14.36 7.35 -5.61
N ALA A 227 15.28 6.39 -5.72
CA ALA A 227 15.71 5.59 -4.58
C ALA A 227 16.55 6.41 -3.57
N PRO A 228 16.62 5.99 -2.29
CA PRO A 228 17.54 6.58 -1.31
C PRO A 228 18.95 6.70 -1.86
N SER A 229 19.56 7.87 -1.70
CA SER A 229 20.90 8.18 -2.21
C SER A 229 21.76 8.85 -1.13
N GLY A 230 23.08 8.85 -1.32
CA GLY A 230 24.01 9.46 -0.39
C GLY A 230 24.11 8.75 0.97
N THR A 231 24.90 9.33 1.86
CA THR A 231 25.20 8.85 3.22
C THR A 231 25.04 9.99 4.22
N PRO A 232 25.01 9.74 5.55
CA PRO A 232 24.98 10.82 6.55
C PRO A 232 26.17 11.80 6.48
N ALA A 233 27.26 11.41 5.81
CA ALA A 233 28.45 12.23 5.60
C ALA A 233 28.42 13.04 4.29
N THR A 234 27.40 12.85 3.45
CA THR A 234 27.25 13.48 2.14
C THR A 234 25.82 13.98 1.96
N THR A 235 25.57 14.73 0.88
CA THR A 235 24.20 15.06 0.49
C THR A 235 23.39 13.77 0.32
N ASN A 236 22.31 13.64 1.07
CA ASN A 236 21.46 12.46 1.09
C ASN A 236 19.99 12.87 0.94
N ALA A 237 19.23 12.04 0.25
CA ALA A 237 17.86 12.34 -0.18
C ALA A 237 16.99 11.08 -0.24
N ASN A 238 15.71 11.28 -0.56
CA ASN A 238 14.70 10.26 -0.77
C ASN A 238 14.52 9.35 0.45
N ARG A 239 14.38 9.96 1.62
CA ARG A 239 14.09 9.27 2.88
C ARG A 239 12.92 9.95 3.59
N THR A 240 12.16 9.16 4.31
CA THR A 240 10.94 9.56 5.01
C THR A 240 10.89 8.86 6.36
N ALA A 241 10.11 9.42 7.27
CA ALA A 241 9.82 8.81 8.55
C ALA A 241 8.37 9.06 8.93
N PHE A 242 7.80 8.11 9.68
CA PHE A 242 6.54 8.33 10.39
C PHE A 242 6.76 8.14 11.89
N HIS A 243 6.02 8.90 12.68
CA HIS A 243 5.98 8.77 14.14
C HIS A 243 4.55 8.81 14.63
N LEU A 244 4.23 8.00 15.64
CA LEU A 244 3.00 8.21 16.42
C LEU A 244 3.20 9.37 17.40
N GLU A 245 2.19 10.24 17.51
CA GLU A 245 2.13 11.39 18.44
C GLU A 245 0.99 11.28 19.45
#